data_AF-A0A1S3L5G5-F1
#
_entry.id   AF-A0A1S3L5G5-F1
#
_cell.length_a   1.000
_cell.length_b   1.000
_cell.length_c   1.000
_cell.angle_alpha   90.00
_cell.angle_beta   90.00
_cell.angle_gamma   90.00
#
_symmetry.space_group_name_H-M   'P 1'
#
loop_
_entity.id
_entity.type
_entity.pdbx_description
1 polymer ?
#
loop_
_entity_poly.entity_id
_entity_poly.type
_entity_poly.pdbx_seq_one_letter_code
_entity_poly.pdbx_strand_id
1 'polypeptide(L)'
;MEQSFHGLNPVLNIPVHLGQVEQAKRNAALTGPALEHWVDGLVGAMWEAGDVCSTSMTGGPGTSCPVMQTCAKTPWSSLSPDPKSQLVPPHADGRIR
;
A
#
# COMPACT_ATOMS: atom_id res chain seq x y z
N MET A 1 21.64 -4.41 20.95
CA MET A 1 22.37 -5.69 21.11
C MET A 1 23.78 -5.36 21.54
N GLU A 2 24.32 -6.10 22.51
CA GLU A 2 25.67 -5.86 23.04
C GLU A 2 26.75 -6.61 22.26
N GLN A 3 26.39 -7.77 21.68
CA GLN A 3 27.28 -8.53 20.81
C GLN A 3 27.34 -7.91 19.41
N SER A 4 28.56 -7.75 18.89
CA SER A 4 28.80 -7.30 17.52
C SER A 4 28.89 -8.49 16.56
N PHE A 5 28.41 -8.28 15.33
CA PHE A 5 28.43 -9.27 14.24
C PHE A 5 29.24 -8.81 13.02
N HIS A 6 30.08 -7.77 13.15
CA HIS A 6 30.86 -7.26 12.01
C HIS A 6 31.78 -8.30 11.36
N GLY A 7 32.17 -9.35 12.09
CA GLY A 7 32.92 -10.48 11.54
C GLY A 7 32.17 -11.31 10.50
N LEU A 8 30.83 -11.24 10.45
CA LEU A 8 30.01 -11.98 9.48
C LEU A 8 29.89 -11.27 8.13
N ASN A 9 30.09 -9.96 8.07
CA ASN A 9 29.98 -9.17 6.84
C ASN A 9 30.83 -9.70 5.67
N PRO A 10 32.14 -10.00 5.85
CA PRO A 10 32.95 -10.58 4.78
C PRO A 10 32.54 -12.02 4.43
N VAL A 11 32.01 -12.78 5.39
CA VAL A 11 31.57 -14.17 5.18
C VAL A 11 30.29 -14.23 4.33
N LEU A 12 29.35 -13.33 4.60
CA LEU A 12 28.06 -13.26 3.91
C LEU A 12 28.07 -12.34 2.68
N ASN A 13 29.23 -11.78 2.33
CA ASN A 13 29.40 -10.81 1.24
C ASN A 13 28.45 -9.61 1.37
N ILE A 14 28.40 -9.02 2.57
CA ILE A 14 27.59 -7.82 2.87
C ILE A 14 28.57 -6.64 3.08
N PRO A 15 29.05 -6.00 2.01
CA PRO A 15 29.96 -4.88 2.12
C PRO A 15 29.27 -3.67 2.76
N VAL A 16 29.97 -3.01 3.69
CA VAL A 16 29.49 -1.74 4.27
C VAL A 16 30.00 -0.60 3.39
N HIS A 17 29.12 0.02 2.63
CA HIS A 17 29.46 1.19 1.82
C HIS A 17 29.32 2.48 2.63
N LEU A 18 30.45 3.14 2.93
CA LEU A 18 30.47 4.38 3.71
C LEU A 18 29.60 5.50 3.10
N GLY A 19 29.52 5.57 1.77
CA GLY A 19 28.65 6.53 1.09
C GLY A 19 27.16 6.30 1.37
N GLN A 20 26.72 5.04 1.46
CA GLN A 20 25.33 4.69 1.80
C GLN A 20 25.04 4.98 3.28
N VAL A 21 25.98 4.73 4.18
CA VAL A 21 25.86 5.07 5.61
C VAL A 21 25.69 6.58 5.78
N GLU A 22 26.49 7.38 5.07
CA GLU A 22 26.41 8.84 5.17
C GLU A 22 25.11 9.38 4.56
N GLN A 23 24.66 8.80 3.43
CA GLN A 23 23.34 9.12 2.89
C GLN A 23 22.21 8.77 3.87
N ALA A 24 22.30 7.63 4.56
CA ALA A 24 21.30 7.24 5.56
C ALA A 24 21.24 8.24 6.73
N LYS A 25 22.38 8.76 7.20
CA LYS A 25 22.41 9.83 8.22
C LYS A 25 21.76 11.12 7.72
N ARG A 26 22.03 11.51 6.46
CA ARG A 26 21.37 12.67 5.85
C ARG A 26 19.85 12.47 5.77
N ASN A 27 19.41 11.28 5.34
CA ASN A 27 18.00 10.94 5.24
C ASN A 27 17.30 10.95 6.61
N ALA A 28 18.00 10.57 7.69
CA ALA A 28 17.47 10.60 9.05
C ALA A 28 17.11 12.00 9.56
N ALA A 29 17.63 13.06 8.94
CA ALA A 29 17.32 14.45 9.28
C ALA A 29 16.22 15.07 8.38
N LEU A 30 15.73 14.35 7.37
CA LEU A 30 14.70 14.86 6.46
C LEU A 30 13.36 15.01 7.16
N THR A 31 12.61 16.05 6.77
CA THR A 31 11.23 16.29 7.20
C THR A 31 10.40 16.82 6.03
N GLY A 32 9.07 16.81 6.19
CA GLY A 32 8.14 17.36 5.18
C GLY A 32 8.25 16.67 3.81
N PRO A 33 8.12 17.40 2.70
CA PRO A 33 8.09 16.82 1.35
C PRO A 33 9.35 16.02 0.97
N ALA A 34 10.51 16.38 1.52
CA ALA A 34 11.76 15.66 1.25
C ALA A 34 11.78 14.28 1.92
N LEU A 35 11.19 14.15 3.12
CA LEU A 35 11.02 12.87 3.79
C LEU A 35 9.98 12.02 3.06
N GLU A 36 8.85 12.62 2.67
CA GLU A 36 7.77 11.96 1.92
C GLU A 36 8.32 11.34 0.63
N HIS A 37 9.05 12.12 -0.18
CA HIS A 37 9.63 11.60 -1.43
C HIS A 37 10.62 10.45 -1.21
N TRP A 38 11.42 10.49 -0.13
CA TRP A 38 12.34 9.41 0.18
C TRP A 38 11.59 8.13 0.58
N VAL A 39 10.55 8.25 1.40
CA VAL A 39 9.71 7.11 1.82
C VAL A 39 8.96 6.54 0.62
N ASP A 40 8.35 7.37 -0.21
CA ASP A 40 7.63 6.93 -1.41
C ASP A 40 8.55 6.19 -2.38
N GLY A 41 9.80 6.62 -2.52
CA GLY A 41 10.80 5.91 -3.31
C GLY A 41 11.10 4.50 -2.78
N LEU A 42 11.19 4.33 -1.46
CA LEU A 42 11.39 3.01 -0.83
C LEU A 42 10.14 2.13 -0.96
N VAL A 43 8.95 2.71 -0.78
CA VAL A 43 7.68 2.00 -0.94
C VAL A 43 7.51 1.54 -2.39
N GLY A 44 7.72 2.42 -3.37
CA GLY A 44 7.61 2.11 -4.80
C GLY A 44 8.64 1.10 -5.31
N ALA A 45 9.75 0.89 -4.59
CA ALA A 45 10.71 -0.17 -4.92
C ALA A 45 10.24 -1.57 -4.45
N MET A 46 9.35 -1.62 -3.46
CA MET A 46 8.92 -2.87 -2.81
C MET A 46 7.43 -3.19 -3.04
N TRP A 47 6.64 -2.21 -3.44
CA TRP A 47 5.20 -2.29 -3.64
C TRP A 47 4.80 -1.74 -5.00
N GLU A 48 3.75 -2.33 -5.57
CA GLU A 48 3.11 -1.86 -6.78
C GLU A 48 1.67 -1.46 -6.48
N ALA A 49 1.23 -0.32 -7.03
CA ALA A 49 -0.16 0.09 -6.98
C ALA A 49 -0.97 -0.77 -7.98
N GLY A 50 -1.56 -1.86 -7.50
CA GLY A 50 -2.25 -2.84 -8.35
C GLY A 50 -3.41 -2.24 -9.16
N ASP A 51 -4.30 -1.48 -8.52
CA ASP A 51 -5.38 -0.74 -9.19
C ASP A 51 -5.98 0.33 -8.24
N VAL A 52 -6.73 1.29 -8.78
CA VAL A 52 -7.41 2.35 -8.01
C VAL A 52 -8.83 2.56 -8.53
N CYS A 53 -9.77 2.74 -7.60
CA CYS A 53 -11.18 2.94 -7.91
C CYS A 53 -11.75 4.14 -7.14
N SER A 54 -12.88 4.67 -7.60
CA SER A 54 -13.64 5.71 -6.91
C SER A 54 -14.86 5.17 -6.21
N THR A 55 -15.12 5.64 -4.98
CA THR A 55 -16.35 5.37 -4.25
C THR A 55 -17.53 6.22 -4.73
N SER A 56 -17.27 7.29 -5.49
CA SER A 56 -18.30 8.16 -6.06
C SER A 56 -19.19 7.38 -7.02
N MET A 57 -20.47 7.25 -6.67
CA MET A 57 -21.49 6.49 -7.40
C MET A 57 -21.97 7.18 -8.69
N THR A 58 -21.46 8.35 -9.04
CA THR A 58 -21.85 9.05 -10.27
C THR A 58 -20.61 9.36 -11.10
N GLY A 59 -20.64 8.94 -12.36
CA GLY A 59 -19.90 9.61 -13.44
C GLY A 59 -20.46 11.03 -13.64
N GLY A 60 -20.40 11.85 -12.60
CA GLY A 60 -20.66 13.28 -12.59
C GLY A 60 -19.38 14.03 -12.20
N PRO A 61 -19.37 15.37 -12.21
CA PRO A 61 -18.15 16.20 -12.30
C PRO A 61 -17.17 16.15 -11.11
N GLY A 62 -17.30 15.19 -10.19
CA GLY A 62 -16.48 15.05 -8.98
C GLY A 62 -15.34 14.02 -9.07
N THR A 63 -15.36 13.08 -10.03
CA THR A 63 -14.16 12.27 -10.34
C THR A 63 -13.48 12.89 -11.55
N SER A 64 -12.54 13.80 -11.30
CA SER A 64 -11.74 14.49 -12.33
C SER A 64 -10.84 13.55 -13.16
N CYS A 65 -10.90 12.23 -12.93
CA CYS A 65 -10.12 11.20 -13.59
C CYS A 65 -11.04 10.31 -14.44
N PRO A 66 -11.10 10.51 -15.77
CA PRO A 66 -12.04 9.80 -16.65
C PRO A 66 -11.73 8.31 -16.83
N VAL A 67 -10.53 7.87 -16.43
CA VAL A 67 -10.08 6.48 -16.55
C VAL A 67 -10.37 5.64 -15.29
N MET A 68 -10.83 6.27 -14.21
CA MET A 68 -11.00 5.61 -12.93
C MET A 68 -12.34 4.87 -12.84
N GLN A 69 -12.31 3.58 -12.48
CA GLN A 69 -13.50 2.75 -12.34
C GLN A 69 -14.24 3.02 -11.02
N THR A 70 -15.53 2.69 -10.97
CA THR A 70 -16.31 2.71 -9.72
C THR A 70 -15.97 1.50 -8.86
N CYS A 71 -15.66 1.69 -7.59
CA CYS A 71 -15.25 0.62 -6.67
C CYS A 71 -16.27 -0.52 -6.56
N ALA A 72 -17.57 -0.22 -6.52
CA ALA A 72 -18.62 -1.25 -6.48
C ALA A 72 -18.69 -2.14 -7.73
N LYS A 73 -17.98 -1.79 -8.81
CA LYS A 73 -17.95 -2.54 -10.07
C LYS A 73 -16.64 -3.31 -10.27
N THR A 74 -15.64 -3.14 -9.41
CA THR A 74 -14.38 -3.89 -9.53
C THR A 74 -14.50 -5.25 -8.84
N PRO A 75 -13.63 -6.24 -9.12
CA PRO A 75 -13.66 -7.54 -8.44
C PRO A 75 -12.80 -7.58 -7.16
N TRP A 76 -11.98 -6.55 -6.91
CA TRP A 76 -10.95 -6.53 -5.86
C TRP A 76 -11.25 -5.52 -4.75
N SER A 77 -12.16 -4.58 -4.97
CA SER A 77 -12.50 -3.57 -3.96
C SER A 77 -13.26 -4.22 -2.81
N SER A 78 -13.04 -3.72 -1.59
CA SER A 78 -13.86 -4.07 -0.44
C SER A 78 -15.31 -3.58 -0.56
N LEU A 79 -15.60 -2.66 -1.49
CA LEU A 79 -16.96 -2.18 -1.79
C LEU A 79 -17.67 -3.01 -2.86
N SER A 80 -16.99 -3.98 -3.45
CA SER A 80 -17.57 -4.89 -4.42
C SER A 80 -18.64 -5.76 -3.76
N PRO A 81 -19.69 -6.19 -4.49
CA PRO A 81 -20.70 -7.07 -3.92
C PRO A 81 -20.11 -8.40 -3.44
N ASP A 82 -20.29 -8.70 -2.15
CA ASP A 82 -19.99 -10.00 -1.54
C ASP A 82 -21.28 -10.60 -0.93
N PRO A 83 -22.14 -11.25 -1.75
CA PRO A 83 -23.43 -11.76 -1.28
C PRO A 83 -23.33 -12.80 -0.16
N LYS A 84 -22.17 -13.45 -0.01
CA LYS A 84 -21.95 -14.47 1.01
C LYS A 84 -21.88 -13.87 2.42
N SER A 85 -21.39 -12.64 2.55
CA SER A 85 -21.26 -11.93 3.84
C SER A 85 -22.41 -10.96 4.11
N GLN A 86 -23.27 -10.71 3.12
CA GLN A 86 -24.42 -9.83 3.27
C GLN A 86 -25.56 -10.51 4.03
N LEU A 87 -26.03 -9.86 5.09
CA LEU A 87 -27.24 -10.27 5.80
C LEU A 87 -28.45 -9.65 5.11
N VAL A 88 -29.35 -10.50 4.64
CA VAL A 88 -30.61 -10.11 4.02
C VAL A 88 -31.79 -10.45 4.94
N PRO A 89 -32.98 -9.83 4.73
CA PRO A 89 -34.18 -10.25 5.43
C PRO A 89 -34.46 -11.76 5.24
N PRO A 90 -34.99 -12.46 6.26
CA PRO A 90 -35.29 -13.89 6.13
C PRO A 90 -36.26 -14.17 4.98
N HIS A 91 -36.02 -15.28 4.27
CA HIS A 91 -36.95 -15.84 3.32
C HIS A 91 -38.22 -16.35 4.03
N ALA A 92 -39.21 -16.80 3.26
CA ALA A 92 -40.47 -17.33 3.81
C ALA A 92 -40.27 -18.56 4.73
N ASP A 93 -39.13 -19.25 4.64
CA ASP A 93 -38.74 -20.36 5.51
C ASP A 93 -38.06 -19.94 6.82
N GLY A 94 -37.91 -18.63 7.05
CA GLY A 94 -37.30 -18.05 8.25
C GLY A 94 -35.77 -18.04 8.26
N ARG A 95 -35.10 -18.41 7.17
CA ARG A 95 -33.63 -18.41 7.06
C ARG A 95 -33.13 -17.26 6.20
N ILE A 96 -31.88 -16.84 6.44
CA ILE A 96 -31.20 -15.77 5.69
C ILE A 96 -30.15 -16.30 4.71
N ARG A 97 -29.99 -17.63 4.62
CA ARG A 97 -28.95 -18.29 3.83
C ARG A 97 -29.55 -19.26 2.83
#